data_AF-E3MU13-F1
#
_entry.id   AF-E3MU13-F1
#
_cell.length_a   1.000
_cell.length_b   1.000
_cell.length_c   1.000
_cell.angle_alpha   90.00
_cell.angle_beta   90.00
_cell.angle_gamma   90.00
#
_symmetry.space_group_name_H-M   'P 1'
#
loop_
_entity.id
_entity.type
_entity.pdbx_description
1 polymer ?
#
loop_
_entity_poly.entity_id
_entity_poly.type
_entity_poly.pdbx_seq_one_letter_code
_entity_poly.pdbx_strand_id
1 'polypeptide(L)'
;MQSIPHLEPTDIEITIDRLRMYIALLKGLEVCSLWAITNDNDERRQRLYRNSMVEGVAVRVLKLRESRLQINAPHQPEIAMKAIVGHLKDVFKLPLTTYFRPNRIQNFLRFLPVFPVCKRFYFHATEGVSEEELKFVKDNVVVELRAYFYTSS
;
A
#
# COMPACT_ATOMS: atom_id res chain seq x y z
N MET A 1 16.95 29.89 -11.60
CA MET A 1 16.35 28.55 -11.40
C MET A 1 14.86 28.74 -11.18
N GLN A 2 14.02 28.42 -12.16
CA GLN A 2 12.58 28.40 -11.95
C GLN A 2 12.23 27.10 -11.22
N SER A 3 11.66 27.22 -10.02
CA SER A 3 11.10 26.08 -9.29
C SER A 3 9.95 25.51 -10.11
N ILE A 4 10.08 24.27 -10.57
CA ILE A 4 8.96 23.52 -11.13
C ILE A 4 7.92 23.42 -10.02
N PRO A 5 6.68 23.89 -10.20
CA PRO A 5 5.65 23.77 -9.18
C PRO A 5 5.48 22.30 -8.82
N HIS A 6 5.67 21.95 -7.55
CA HIS A 6 5.35 20.61 -7.09
C HIS A 6 3.86 20.38 -7.34
N LEU A 7 3.56 19.36 -8.14
CA LEU A 7 2.22 18.94 -8.47
C LEU A 7 1.51 18.48 -7.19
N GLU A 8 0.49 19.22 -6.75
CA GLU A 8 -0.28 18.84 -5.55
C GLU A 8 -0.94 17.45 -5.74
N PRO A 9 -0.71 16.51 -4.80
CA PRO A 9 -1.30 15.19 -4.87
C PRO A 9 -2.81 15.24 -4.63
N THR A 10 -3.54 14.32 -5.27
CA THR A 10 -5.00 14.22 -5.26
C THR A 10 -5.52 12.91 -4.67
N ASP A 11 -4.70 11.87 -4.59
CA ASP A 11 -5.10 10.54 -4.11
C ASP A 11 -3.90 9.79 -3.52
N ILE A 12 -4.17 8.86 -2.61
CA ILE A 12 -3.19 7.87 -2.14
C ILE A 12 -3.65 6.51 -2.67
N GLU A 13 -2.82 5.91 -3.52
CA GLU A 13 -3.05 4.57 -4.03
C GLU A 13 -2.33 3.54 -3.16
N ILE A 14 -3.05 2.46 -2.83
CA ILE A 14 -2.49 1.26 -2.21
C ILE A 14 -2.69 0.10 -3.18
N THR A 15 -1.62 -0.58 -3.53
CA THR A 15 -1.68 -1.79 -4.35
C THR A 15 -1.03 -2.94 -3.60
N ILE A 16 -1.77 -4.03 -3.45
CA ILE A 16 -1.31 -5.27 -2.81
C ILE A 16 -1.70 -6.43 -3.73
N ASP A 17 -0.69 -7.05 -4.33
CA ASP A 17 -0.79 -8.31 -5.06
C ASP A 17 0.43 -9.19 -4.75
N ARG A 18 0.39 -10.45 -5.18
CA ARG A 18 1.46 -11.42 -4.90
C ARG A 18 2.85 -11.02 -5.41
N LEU A 19 2.92 -10.12 -6.39
CA LEU A 19 4.16 -9.67 -7.03
C LEU A 19 4.60 -8.32 -6.48
N ARG A 20 3.67 -7.48 -6.03
CA ARG A 20 3.89 -6.07 -5.74
C ARG A 20 3.06 -5.62 -4.54
N MET A 21 3.73 -4.96 -3.61
CA MET A 21 3.11 -4.19 -2.55
C MET A 21 3.67 -2.78 -2.62
N TYR A 22 2.83 -1.77 -2.81
CA TYR A 22 3.29 -0.39 -2.79
C TYR A 22 2.20 0.59 -2.34
N ILE A 23 2.66 1.76 -1.92
CA ILE A 23 1.84 2.93 -1.64
C ILE A 23 2.34 4.05 -2.55
N ALA A 24 1.43 4.80 -3.16
CA ALA A 24 1.78 5.90 -4.05
C ALA A 24 0.96 7.16 -3.74
N LEU A 25 1.60 8.32 -3.81
CA LEU A 25 0.92 9.61 -3.92
C LEU A 25 0.72 9.92 -5.40
N LEU A 26 -0.51 10.22 -5.79
CA LEU A 26 -0.88 10.46 -7.17
C LEU A 26 -1.37 11.89 -7.39
N LYS A 27 -1.12 12.46 -8.57
CA LYS A 27 -1.89 13.58 -9.14
C LYS A 27 -2.60 13.10 -10.39
N GLY A 28 -3.90 12.87 -10.30
CA GLY A 28 -4.64 12.18 -11.35
C GLY A 28 -4.05 10.78 -11.59
N LEU A 29 -3.42 10.58 -12.75
CA LEU A 29 -2.75 9.32 -13.12
C LEU A 29 -1.22 9.35 -12.94
N GLU A 30 -0.66 10.49 -12.55
CA GLU A 30 0.78 10.66 -12.39
C GLU A 30 1.25 10.27 -10.98
N VAL A 31 2.33 9.49 -10.90
CA VAL A 31 2.93 9.09 -9.62
C VAL A 31 3.89 10.15 -9.12
N CYS A 32 3.48 10.93 -8.12
CA CYS A 32 4.31 11.95 -7.48
C CYS A 32 5.37 11.33 -6.56
N SER A 33 5.01 10.30 -5.80
CA SER A 33 5.93 9.55 -4.92
C SER A 33 5.47 8.12 -4.72
N LEU A 34 6.42 7.20 -4.49
CA LEU A 34 6.14 5.77 -4.38
C LEU A 34 7.01 5.11 -3.31
N TRP A 35 6.37 4.31 -2.47
CA TRP A 35 6.98 3.45 -1.45
C TRP A 35 6.69 1.99 -1.81
N ALA A 36 7.69 1.31 -2.37
CA ALA A 36 7.61 -0.12 -2.66
C ALA A 36 7.94 -0.91 -1.39
N ILE A 37 7.08 -1.84 -1.00
CA ILE A 37 7.30 -2.73 0.14
C ILE A 37 7.88 -4.03 -0.39
N THR A 38 9.02 -4.43 0.15
CA THR A 38 9.79 -5.57 -0.35
C THR A 38 10.27 -6.45 0.78
N ASN A 39 10.57 -7.70 0.43
CA ASN A 39 11.27 -8.67 1.26
C ASN A 39 12.68 -8.84 0.66
N ASP A 40 13.56 -7.89 0.94
CA ASP A 40 14.93 -7.88 0.41
C ASP A 40 15.87 -8.60 1.37
N ASN A 41 16.14 -9.86 1.07
CA ASN A 41 17.02 -10.75 1.85
C ASN A 41 18.46 -10.79 1.32
N ASP A 42 18.77 -10.03 0.26
CA ASP A 42 20.14 -9.97 -0.26
C ASP A 42 21.02 -9.13 0.69
N GLU A 43 21.98 -9.76 1.34
CA GLU A 43 22.86 -9.09 2.30
C GLU A 43 23.62 -7.89 1.72
N ARG A 44 23.99 -7.93 0.44
CA ARG A 44 24.70 -6.82 -0.22
C ARG A 44 23.75 -5.63 -0.38
N ARG A 45 22.51 -5.89 -0.81
CA ARG A 45 21.49 -4.84 -0.92
C ARG A 45 21.06 -4.32 0.44
N GLN A 46 20.96 -5.17 1.44
CA GLN A 46 20.59 -4.79 2.80
C GLN A 46 21.50 -3.71 3.40
N ARG A 47 22.79 -3.70 3.05
CA ARG A 47 23.74 -2.65 3.49
C ARG A 47 23.40 -1.26 2.97
N LEU A 48 22.62 -1.15 1.90
CA LEU A 48 22.21 0.13 1.31
C LEU A 48 21.00 0.73 2.02
N TYR A 49 20.26 -0.06 2.80
CA TYR A 49 19.11 0.41 3.55
C TYR A 49 19.55 1.16 4.80
N ARG A 50 18.84 2.26 5.08
CA ARG A 50 18.99 3.04 6.30
C ARG A 50 17.83 2.74 7.24
N ASN A 51 18.12 2.61 8.53
CA ASN A 51 17.08 2.52 9.55
C ASN A 51 16.35 3.86 9.65
N SER A 52 15.03 3.81 9.76
CA SER A 52 14.15 4.96 9.92
C SER A 52 12.95 4.59 10.79
N MET A 53 12.16 5.59 11.13
CA MET A 53 10.92 5.44 11.89
C MET A 53 9.78 6.13 11.13
N VAL A 54 8.63 5.48 11.02
CA VAL A 54 7.39 6.06 10.48
C VAL A 54 6.29 5.74 11.47
N GLU A 55 5.64 6.76 12.06
CA GLU A 55 4.59 6.57 13.08
C GLU A 55 5.00 5.60 14.21
N GLY A 56 6.25 5.69 14.69
CA GLY A 56 6.79 4.79 15.72
C GLY A 56 7.12 3.37 15.24
N VAL A 57 6.90 3.04 13.97
CA VAL A 57 7.29 1.76 13.36
C VAL A 57 8.68 1.86 12.76
N ALA A 58 9.58 0.99 13.21
CA ALA A 58 10.92 0.85 12.65
C ALA A 58 10.84 0.26 11.23
N VAL A 59 11.42 0.97 10.26
CA VAL A 59 11.48 0.55 8.86
C VAL A 59 12.88 0.71 8.31
N ARG A 60 13.25 -0.15 7.36
CA ARG A 60 14.50 -0.04 6.61
C ARG A 60 14.20 0.56 5.26
N VAL A 61 14.81 1.70 4.94
CA VAL A 61 14.50 2.50 3.74
C VAL A 61 15.71 2.58 2.82
N LEU A 62 15.51 2.24 1.55
CA LEU A 62 16.44 2.48 0.47
C LEU A 62 15.83 3.55 -0.45
N LYS A 63 16.51 4.70 -0.59
CA LYS A 63 16.12 5.73 -1.55
C LYS A 63 16.67 5.36 -2.92
N LEU A 64 15.79 5.06 -3.88
CA LEU A 64 16.16 4.69 -5.25
C LEU A 64 16.31 5.93 -6.13
N ARG A 65 15.39 6.89 -5.98
CA ARG A 65 15.38 8.22 -6.63
C ARG A 65 14.75 9.23 -5.67
N GLU A 66 14.66 10.50 -6.06
CA GLU A 66 14.10 11.56 -5.22
C GLU A 66 12.74 11.21 -4.61
N SER A 67 11.81 10.68 -5.42
CA SER A 67 10.44 10.33 -5.03
C SER A 67 10.14 8.83 -5.02
N ARG A 68 11.17 7.97 -5.10
CA ARG A 68 11.00 6.51 -5.12
C ARG A 68 11.80 5.86 -4.02
N LEU A 69 11.08 5.22 -3.11
CA LEU A 69 11.60 4.59 -1.91
C LEU A 69 11.27 3.10 -1.93
N GLN A 70 12.19 2.30 -1.42
CA GLN A 70 11.99 0.88 -1.16
C GLN A 70 12.06 0.67 0.35
N ILE A 71 11.05 -0.01 0.88
CA ILE A 71 10.89 -0.34 2.30
C ILE A 71 11.11 -1.83 2.44
N ASN A 72 12.13 -2.23 3.18
CA ASN A 72 12.33 -3.64 3.51
C ASN A 72 11.52 -3.99 4.75
N ALA A 73 10.49 -4.82 4.57
CA ALA A 73 9.58 -5.27 5.62
C ALA A 73 9.26 -6.77 5.42
N PRO A 74 10.23 -7.66 5.68
CA PRO A 74 10.16 -9.08 5.28
C PRO A 74 9.15 -9.91 6.07
N HIS A 75 8.91 -9.56 7.35
CA HIS A 75 8.06 -10.35 8.24
C HIS A 75 6.64 -9.78 8.38
N GLN A 76 6.53 -8.45 8.52
CA GLN A 76 5.28 -7.75 8.83
C GLN A 76 5.06 -6.55 7.90
N PRO A 77 4.95 -6.78 6.57
CA PRO A 77 4.73 -5.72 5.59
C PRO A 77 3.47 -4.89 5.88
N GLU A 78 2.42 -5.51 6.42
CA GLU A 78 1.17 -4.86 6.82
C GLU A 78 1.37 -3.76 7.87
N ILE A 79 2.32 -3.94 8.81
CA ILE A 79 2.60 -2.94 9.85
C ILE A 79 3.29 -1.73 9.24
N ALA A 80 4.30 -1.96 8.38
CA ALA A 80 5.00 -0.90 7.67
C ALA A 80 4.05 -0.15 6.73
N MET A 81 3.20 -0.87 5.99
CA MET A 81 2.20 -0.26 5.11
C MET A 81 1.22 0.60 5.89
N LYS A 82 0.67 0.08 7.00
CA LYS A 82 -0.27 0.83 7.84
C LYS A 82 0.35 2.11 8.38
N ALA A 83 1.59 2.07 8.84
CA ALA A 83 2.30 3.25 9.31
C ALA A 83 2.48 4.30 8.21
N ILE A 84 2.92 3.89 7.01
CA ILE A 84 3.10 4.79 5.88
C ILE A 84 1.75 5.38 5.45
N VAL A 85 0.70 4.57 5.30
CA VAL A 85 -0.63 5.06 4.94
C VAL A 85 -1.17 6.01 6.01
N GLY A 86 -1.01 5.69 7.29
CA GLY A 86 -1.40 6.55 8.41
C GLY A 86 -0.73 7.93 8.34
N HIS A 87 0.59 7.94 8.16
CA HIS A 87 1.36 9.16 7.99
C HIS A 87 0.90 10.00 6.79
N LEU A 88 0.74 9.37 5.61
CA LEU A 88 0.30 10.07 4.41
C LEU A 88 -1.12 10.62 4.55
N LYS A 89 -2.03 9.88 5.17
CA LYS A 89 -3.37 10.36 5.47
C LYS A 89 -3.34 11.54 6.42
N ASP A 90 -2.49 11.52 7.44
CA ASP A 90 -2.39 12.63 8.38
C ASP A 90 -1.85 13.91 7.73
N VAL A 91 -0.80 13.78 6.92
CA VAL A 91 -0.13 14.91 6.26
C VAL A 91 -0.98 15.50 5.13
N PHE A 92 -1.49 14.66 4.23
CA PHE A 92 -2.11 15.14 2.99
C PHE A 92 -3.63 15.21 3.05
N LYS A 93 -4.27 14.51 4.00
CA LYS A 93 -5.75 14.44 4.11
C LYS A 93 -6.45 14.00 2.80
N LEU A 94 -5.79 13.14 2.02
CA LEU A 94 -6.27 12.67 0.72
C LEU A 94 -7.11 11.39 0.81
N PRO A 95 -8.01 11.15 -0.15
CA PRO A 95 -8.75 9.90 -0.25
C PRO A 95 -7.80 8.72 -0.55
N LEU A 96 -8.22 7.53 -0.13
CA LEU A 96 -7.54 6.27 -0.49
C LEU A 96 -8.24 5.58 -1.67
N THR A 97 -7.44 5.13 -2.64
CA THR A 97 -7.84 4.13 -3.63
C THR A 97 -7.06 2.85 -3.39
N THR A 98 -7.75 1.72 -3.26
CA THR A 98 -7.11 0.43 -2.94
C THR A 98 -7.36 -0.60 -4.02
N TYR A 99 -6.27 -1.15 -4.56
CA TYR A 99 -6.24 -2.32 -5.43
C TYR A 99 -5.72 -3.51 -4.64
N PHE A 100 -6.62 -4.44 -4.32
CA PHE A 100 -6.30 -5.61 -3.51
C PHE A 100 -6.53 -6.90 -4.30
N ARG A 101 -5.44 -7.63 -4.57
CA ARG A 101 -5.45 -8.91 -5.28
C ARG A 101 -4.83 -10.00 -4.39
N PRO A 102 -5.61 -10.58 -3.47
CA PRO A 102 -5.07 -11.51 -2.47
C PRO A 102 -4.71 -12.90 -3.01
N ASN A 103 -4.91 -13.18 -4.30
CA ASN A 103 -4.58 -14.47 -4.90
C ASN A 103 -3.15 -14.90 -4.52
N ARG A 104 -3.02 -16.07 -3.89
CA ARG A 104 -1.75 -16.67 -3.44
C ARG A 104 -1.00 -15.87 -2.37
N ILE A 105 -1.66 -14.93 -1.68
CA ILE A 105 -1.13 -14.28 -0.48
C ILE A 105 -1.69 -15.02 0.73
N GLN A 106 -0.82 -15.74 1.45
CA GLN A 106 -1.20 -16.39 2.70
C GLN A 106 -1.60 -15.36 3.76
N ASN A 107 -2.69 -15.64 4.49
CA ASN A 107 -3.20 -14.78 5.58
C ASN A 107 -3.43 -13.33 5.14
N PHE A 108 -3.96 -13.11 3.93
CA PHE A 108 -4.12 -11.78 3.35
C PHE A 108 -5.01 -10.84 4.19
N LEU A 109 -5.88 -11.38 5.04
CA LEU A 109 -6.74 -10.59 5.94
C LEU A 109 -5.94 -9.64 6.85
N ARG A 110 -4.66 -9.96 7.13
CA ARG A 110 -3.78 -9.07 7.91
C ARG A 110 -3.57 -7.70 7.28
N PHE A 111 -3.86 -7.53 5.99
CA PHE A 111 -3.71 -6.26 5.28
C PHE A 111 -4.94 -5.35 5.38
N LEU A 112 -6.11 -5.85 5.79
CA LEU A 112 -7.33 -5.00 5.88
C LEU A 112 -7.15 -3.77 6.79
N PRO A 113 -6.44 -3.83 7.94
CA PRO A 113 -6.18 -2.66 8.76
C PRO A 113 -5.32 -1.56 8.10
N VAL A 114 -4.72 -1.81 6.92
CA VAL A 114 -4.00 -0.80 6.14
C VAL A 114 -4.96 0.17 5.45
N PHE A 115 -6.15 -0.30 5.07
CA PHE A 115 -7.16 0.46 4.32
C PHE A 115 -8.59 0.21 4.84
N PRO A 116 -8.86 0.42 6.15
CA PRO A 116 -10.17 0.14 6.71
C PRO A 116 -11.28 1.04 6.13
N VAL A 117 -10.91 2.22 5.62
CA VAL A 117 -11.80 3.15 4.91
C VAL A 117 -11.10 3.60 3.64
N CYS A 118 -11.78 3.45 2.50
CA CYS A 118 -11.28 3.92 1.21
C CYS A 118 -12.39 4.51 0.35
N LYS A 119 -12.03 5.43 -0.56
CA LYS A 119 -12.96 6.01 -1.52
C LYS A 119 -13.34 4.99 -2.57
N ARG A 120 -12.35 4.28 -3.12
CA ARG A 120 -12.53 3.22 -4.12
C ARG A 120 -11.82 1.95 -3.70
N PHE A 121 -12.51 0.83 -3.84
CA PHE A 121 -11.99 -0.49 -3.50
C PHE A 121 -12.11 -1.44 -4.68
N TYR A 122 -10.98 -2.00 -5.14
CA TYR A 122 -10.92 -2.98 -6.21
C TYR A 122 -10.39 -4.29 -5.62
N PHE A 123 -11.30 -5.23 -5.36
CA PHE A 123 -10.98 -6.55 -4.85
C PHE A 123 -10.99 -7.56 -5.99
N HIS A 124 -9.87 -8.23 -6.24
CA HIS A 124 -9.75 -9.23 -7.30
C HIS A 124 -9.21 -10.54 -6.72
N ALA A 125 -10.07 -11.54 -6.61
CA ALA A 125 -9.79 -12.81 -5.97
C ALA A 125 -10.47 -13.97 -6.72
N THR A 126 -9.90 -14.36 -7.86
CA THR A 126 -10.43 -15.43 -8.72
C THR A 126 -10.03 -16.85 -8.30
N GLU A 127 -9.22 -17.00 -7.25
CA GLU A 127 -8.74 -18.29 -6.72
C GLU A 127 -8.29 -18.09 -5.26
N GLY A 128 -8.50 -19.09 -4.42
CA GLY A 128 -7.92 -19.17 -3.07
C GLY A 128 -8.49 -18.19 -2.04
N VAL A 129 -9.73 -17.72 -2.23
CA VAL A 129 -10.49 -16.95 -1.23
C VAL A 129 -11.82 -17.65 -0.98
N SER A 130 -12.14 -17.94 0.28
CA SER A 130 -13.42 -18.57 0.66
C SER A 130 -14.57 -17.55 0.72
N GLU A 131 -15.81 -18.04 0.78
CA GLU A 131 -16.98 -17.18 0.97
C GLU A 131 -16.93 -16.43 2.32
N GLU A 132 -16.46 -17.09 3.38
CA GLU A 132 -16.29 -16.50 4.71
C GLU A 132 -15.24 -15.38 4.69
N GLU A 133 -14.11 -15.60 4.01
CA GLU A 133 -13.08 -14.59 3.87
C GLU A 133 -13.58 -13.39 3.04
N LEU A 134 -14.32 -13.65 1.95
CA LEU A 134 -14.95 -12.59 1.15
C LEU A 134 -15.96 -11.78 1.98
N LYS A 135 -16.79 -12.46 2.77
CA LYS A 135 -17.74 -11.81 3.68
C LYS A 135 -16.99 -10.96 4.71
N PHE A 136 -15.93 -11.50 5.31
CA PHE A 136 -15.09 -10.77 6.25
C PHE A 136 -14.51 -9.49 5.64
N VAL A 137 -14.02 -9.55 4.39
CA VAL A 137 -13.53 -8.34 3.69
C VAL A 137 -14.65 -7.30 3.53
N LYS A 138 -15.84 -7.71 3.10
CA LYS A 138 -16.99 -6.81 2.91
C LYS A 138 -17.45 -6.17 4.22
N ASP A 139 -17.40 -6.92 5.32
CA ASP A 139 -17.84 -6.45 6.63
C ASP A 139 -16.80 -5.51 7.29
N ASN A 140 -15.52 -5.59 6.90
CA ASN A 140 -14.44 -4.84 7.55
C ASN A 140 -13.85 -3.69 6.73
N VAL A 141 -14.23 -3.54 5.45
CA VAL A 141 -13.77 -2.43 4.60
C VAL A 141 -14.92 -1.51 4.27
N VAL A 142 -14.87 -0.28 4.79
CA VAL A 142 -15.83 0.77 4.48
C VAL A 142 -15.42 1.45 3.17
N VAL A 143 -16.34 1.49 2.20
CA VAL A 143 -16.10 2.08 0.88
C VAL A 143 -17.03 3.27 0.65
N GLU A 144 -16.46 4.45 0.47
CA GLU A 144 -17.23 5.71 0.45
C GLU A 144 -17.92 5.98 -0.89
N LEU A 145 -17.33 5.54 -2.02
CA LEU A 145 -17.86 5.82 -3.35
C LEU A 145 -18.19 4.55 -4.14
N ARG A 146 -17.22 3.66 -4.36
CA ARG A 146 -17.45 2.48 -5.21
C ARG A 146 -16.53 1.31 -4.89
N ALA A 147 -17.12 0.13 -4.76
CA ALA A 147 -16.43 -1.13 -4.62
C ALA A 147 -16.63 -2.01 -5.86
N TYR A 148 -15.59 -2.75 -6.25
CA TYR A 148 -15.62 -3.75 -7.30
C TYR A 148 -15.08 -5.06 -6.75
N PHE A 149 -15.86 -6.13 -6.86
CA PHE A 149 -15.47 -7.47 -6.44
C PHE A 149 -15.43 -8.37 -7.68
N TYR A 150 -14.24 -8.85 -8.01
CA TYR A 150 -14.00 -9.82 -9.08
C TYR A 150 -13.59 -11.15 -8.43
N THR A 151 -14.57 -11.99 -8.15
CA THR A 151 -14.39 -13.29 -7.50
C THR A 151 -14.77 -14.42 -8.45
N SER A 152 -14.22 -15.62 -8.25
CA SER A 152 -14.76 -16.81 -8.92
C SER A 152 -16.20 -17.04 -8.47
N SER A 153 -17.11 -17.20 -9.42
CA SER A 153 -18.53 -17.50 -9.19
C SER A 153 -18.74 -18.84 -8.48
#